data_AF-A0A1Q4V7H8-F1
#
_entry.id   AF-A0A1Q4V7H8-F1
#
_cell.length_a   1.000
_cell.length_b   1.000
_cell.length_c   1.000
_cell.angle_alpha   90.00
_cell.angle_beta   90.00
_cell.angle_gamma   90.00
#
_symmetry.space_group_name_H-M   'P 1'
#
loop_
_entity.id
_entity.type
_entity.pdbx_description
1 polymer ?
#
loop_
_entity_poly.entity_id
_entity_poly.type
_entity_poly.pdbx_seq_one_letter_code
_entity_poly.pdbx_strand_id
1 'polypeptide(L)'
;MFRTGFPLGSVTHPATIEGIRAVLGREKLAEFEAETARTPAQDLVYVALRWGYPPEEKAADDAVIEQVKAELAAGVTRPARPPVEEA
;
A
#
# COMPACT_ATOMS: atom_id res chain seq x y z
N MET A 1 7.36 -11.37 16.85
CA MET A 1 7.33 -11.43 15.38
C MET A 1 5.87 -11.41 14.98
N PHE A 2 5.32 -10.26 14.59
CA PHE A 2 3.89 -10.12 14.30
C PHE A 2 3.62 -10.49 12.84
N ARG A 3 2.71 -11.44 12.63
CA ARG A 3 2.27 -11.94 11.33
C ARG A 3 0.91 -11.31 11.06
N THR A 4 0.85 -10.25 10.27
CA THR A 4 -0.42 -9.66 9.83
C THR A 4 -0.91 -10.46 8.62
N GLY A 5 -1.72 -11.48 8.87
CA GLY A 5 -2.43 -12.20 7.81
C GLY A 5 -3.73 -11.47 7.47
N PHE A 6 -3.76 -10.76 6.34
CA PHE A 6 -5.01 -10.50 5.64
C PHE A 6 -5.37 -11.74 4.81
N PRO A 7 -6.65 -12.16 4.72
CA PRO A 7 -7.04 -13.45 4.16
C PRO A 7 -7.08 -13.41 2.63
N LEU A 8 -5.94 -13.19 1.97
CA LEU A 8 -5.76 -13.34 0.51
C LEU A 8 -4.30 -13.74 0.24
N GLY A 9 -3.94 -14.98 0.53
CA GLY A 9 -2.59 -15.50 0.27
C GLY A 9 -1.53 -14.82 1.17
N SER A 10 -0.79 -15.60 1.94
CA SER A 10 0.24 -15.03 2.82
C SER A 10 1.47 -14.58 2.00
N VAL A 11 1.40 -13.39 1.42
CA VAL A 11 2.55 -12.69 0.86
C VAL A 11 3.28 -12.02 2.01
N THR A 12 4.55 -12.41 2.21
CA THR A 12 5.38 -11.84 3.28
C THR A 12 5.88 -10.48 2.82
N HIS A 13 5.15 -9.45 3.23
CA HIS A 13 5.56 -8.08 3.00
C HIS A 13 6.67 -7.70 3.99
N PRO A 14 7.70 -6.96 3.57
CA PRO A 14 8.64 -6.38 4.51
C PRO A 14 7.88 -5.41 5.43
N ALA A 15 7.48 -5.89 6.60
CA ALA A 15 6.65 -5.15 7.56
C ALA A 15 7.41 -3.99 8.26
N THR A 16 8.63 -3.66 7.80
CA THR A 16 9.49 -2.63 8.38
C THR A 16 10.21 -1.84 7.28
N ILE A 17 10.53 -0.58 7.58
CA ILE A 17 11.35 0.29 6.71
C ILE A 17 12.70 -0.38 6.37
N GLU A 18 13.32 -1.06 7.34
CA GLU A 18 14.55 -1.82 7.07
C GLU A 18 14.35 -2.99 6.12
N GLY A 19 13.22 -3.71 6.23
CA GLY A 19 12.87 -4.77 5.29
C GLY A 19 12.71 -4.25 3.87
N ILE A 20 12.10 -3.07 3.70
CA ILE A 20 11.95 -2.40 2.39
C ILE A 20 13.33 -2.03 1.85
N ARG A 21 14.21 -1.41 2.66
CA ARG A 21 15.58 -1.07 2.26
C ARG A 21 16.38 -2.29 1.78
N ALA A 22 16.20 -3.43 2.41
CA ALA A 22 16.93 -4.65 2.10
C ALA A 22 16.55 -5.26 0.73
N VAL A 23 15.34 -4.98 0.23
CA VAL A 23 14.84 -5.55 -1.04
C VAL A 23 14.91 -4.57 -2.22
N LEU A 24 15.07 -3.26 -1.95
CA LEU A 24 15.19 -2.26 -3.00
C LEU A 24 16.60 -2.21 -3.62
N GLY A 25 16.66 -2.13 -4.95
CA GLY A 25 17.90 -1.79 -5.66
C GLY A 25 18.35 -0.34 -5.39
N ARG A 26 19.62 -0.02 -5.66
CA ARG A 26 20.24 1.28 -5.31
C ARG A 26 19.48 2.51 -5.80
N GLU A 27 18.92 2.49 -7.01
CA GLU A 27 18.16 3.61 -7.58
C GLU A 27 16.82 3.80 -6.84
N LYS A 28 16.08 2.72 -6.64
CA LYS A 28 14.80 2.73 -5.92
C LYS A 28 14.95 3.02 -4.44
N LEU A 29 16.07 2.63 -3.84
CA LEU A 29 16.41 2.99 -2.47
C LEU A 29 16.55 4.50 -2.31
N ALA A 30 17.22 5.18 -3.25
CA ALA A 30 17.36 6.64 -3.20
C ALA A 30 16.02 7.37 -3.33
N GLU A 31 15.14 6.88 -4.21
CA GLU A 31 13.76 7.40 -4.34
C GLU A 31 12.96 7.20 -3.04
N PHE A 32 13.04 6.01 -2.44
CA PHE A 32 12.36 5.66 -1.19
C PHE A 32 12.82 6.53 -0.02
N GLU A 33 14.13 6.74 0.14
CA GLU A 33 14.67 7.61 1.21
C GLU A 33 14.27 9.07 1.01
N ALA A 34 14.26 9.56 -0.23
CA ALA A 34 13.84 10.92 -0.54
C ALA A 34 12.36 11.15 -0.22
N GLU A 35 11.50 10.17 -0.50
CA GLU A 35 10.08 10.23 -0.15
C GLU A 35 9.88 10.14 1.37
N THR A 36 10.56 9.19 2.04
CA THR A 36 10.50 9.02 3.49
C THR A 36 10.91 10.31 4.22
N ALA A 37 11.99 10.97 3.78
CA ALA A 37 12.48 12.20 4.39
C ALA A 37 11.54 13.41 4.24
N ARG A 38 10.70 13.42 3.21
CA ARG A 38 9.73 14.51 2.95
C ARG A 38 8.35 14.24 3.53
N THR A 39 8.11 13.02 4.03
CA THR A 39 6.80 12.59 4.49
C THR A 39 6.65 12.88 5.99
N PRO A 40 5.55 13.54 6.42
CA PRO A 40 5.24 13.70 7.83
C PRO A 40 5.16 12.35 8.56
N ALA A 41 5.58 12.32 9.83
CA ALA A 41 5.71 11.06 10.58
C ALA A 41 4.41 10.24 10.61
N GLN A 42 3.24 10.90 10.73
CA GLN A 42 1.94 10.22 10.73
C GLN A 42 1.59 9.53 9.40
N ASP A 43 2.21 9.94 8.30
CA ASP A 43 1.92 9.46 6.95
C ASP A 43 2.93 8.39 6.48
N LEU A 44 4.00 8.14 7.26
CA LEU A 44 5.06 7.18 6.91
C LEU A 44 4.55 5.75 6.71
N VAL A 45 3.46 5.37 7.38
CA VAL A 45 2.84 4.05 7.19
C VAL A 45 2.38 3.85 5.75
N TYR A 46 1.87 4.89 5.08
CA TYR A 46 1.40 4.79 3.70
C TYR A 46 2.55 4.68 2.71
N VAL A 47 3.67 5.36 3.00
CA VAL A 47 4.90 5.22 2.20
C VAL A 47 5.45 3.81 2.35
N ALA A 48 5.56 3.29 3.57
CA ALA A 48 6.03 1.93 3.81
C ALA A 48 5.17 0.88 3.11
N LEU A 49 3.83 1.03 3.14
CA LEU A 49 2.94 0.15 2.38
C LEU A 49 3.24 0.26 0.88
N ARG A 50 3.19 1.46 0.30
CA ARG A 50 3.41 1.66 -1.14
C ARG A 50 4.70 1.02 -1.69
N TRP A 51 5.78 1.10 -0.91
CA TRP A 51 7.09 0.55 -1.31
C TRP A 51 7.31 -0.91 -0.90
N GLY A 52 6.49 -1.43 0.02
CA GLY A 52 6.54 -2.82 0.47
C GLY A 52 5.69 -3.79 -0.35
N TYR A 53 4.74 -3.31 -1.15
CA TYR A 53 3.92 -4.16 -2.03
C TYR A 53 4.62 -4.47 -3.36
N PRO A 54 4.57 -5.73 -3.85
CA PRO A 54 5.03 -6.08 -5.19
C PRO A 54 4.28 -5.27 -6.28
N PRO A 55 4.94 -4.96 -7.40
CA PRO A 55 4.32 -4.18 -8.47
C PRO A 55 3.07 -4.86 -9.06
N GLU A 56 3.00 -6.19 -9.07
CA GLU A 56 1.83 -6.96 -9.50
C GLU A 56 0.59 -6.73 -8.62
N GLU A 57 0.78 -6.53 -7.31
CA GLU A 57 -0.33 -6.24 -6.37
C GLU A 57 -0.74 -4.77 -6.46
N LYS A 58 0.24 -3.88 -6.70
CA LYS A 58 0.00 -2.45 -6.87
C LYS A 58 -0.85 -2.12 -8.10
N ALA A 59 -0.72 -2.88 -9.19
CA ALA A 59 -1.49 -2.64 -10.41
C ALA A 59 -2.99 -2.90 -10.23
N ALA A 60 -3.37 -3.87 -9.39
CA ALA A 60 -4.76 -4.15 -9.08
C ALA A 60 -5.37 -3.02 -8.23
N ASP A 61 -4.62 -2.51 -7.25
CA ASP A 61 -5.04 -1.39 -6.41
C ASP A 61 -5.12 -0.08 -7.20
N ASP A 62 -4.15 0.21 -8.07
CA ASP A 62 -4.14 1.41 -8.91
C ASP A 62 -5.36 1.44 -9.85
N ALA A 63 -5.75 0.29 -10.42
CA ALA A 63 -6.95 0.19 -11.25
C ALA A 63 -8.24 0.49 -10.45
N VAL A 64 -8.33 0.02 -9.21
CA VAL A 64 -9.45 0.32 -8.31
C VAL A 64 -9.46 1.80 -7.91
N ILE A 65 -8.30 2.38 -7.62
CA ILE A 65 -8.16 3.81 -7.27
C ILE A 65 -8.61 4.70 -8.44
N GLU A 66 -8.17 4.40 -9.66
CA GLU A 66 -8.57 5.16 -10.84
C GLU A 66 -10.07 5.02 -11.14
N GLN A 67 -10.64 3.82 -10.95
CA GLN A 67 -12.08 3.62 -11.03
C GLN A 67 -12.83 4.50 -10.01
N VAL A 68 -12.39 4.50 -8.75
CA VAL A 68 -13.04 5.28 -7.68
C VAL A 68 -12.92 6.78 -7.95
N LYS A 69 -11.77 7.26 -8.45
CA LYS A 69 -11.60 8.67 -8.86
C LYS A 69 -12.58 9.05 -9.97
N ALA A 70 -12.75 8.19 -10.97
CA ALA A 70 -13.70 8.42 -12.07
C ALA A 70 -15.16 8.42 -11.58
N GLU A 71 -15.53 7.48 -10.69
CA GLU A 71 -16.85 7.43 -10.05
C GLU A 71 -17.11 8.69 -9.22
N LEU A 72 -16.13 9.15 -8.44
CA LEU A 72 -16.23 10.38 -7.65
C LEU A 72 -16.38 11.62 -8.54
N ALA A 73 -15.59 11.72 -9.62
CA ALA A 73 -15.71 12.81 -10.59
C ALA A 73 -17.07 12.81 -11.31
N ALA A 74 -17.67 11.63 -11.51
CA ALA A 74 -19.01 11.47 -12.07
C ALA A 74 -20.13 11.68 -11.02
N GLY A 75 -19.81 11.96 -9.76
CA GLY A 75 -20.78 12.15 -8.68
C GLY A 75 -21.46 10.85 -8.22
N VAL A 76 -20.90 9.69 -8.56
CA VAL A 76 -21.42 8.38 -8.15
C VAL A 76 -21.05 8.12 -6.70
N THR A 77 -22.06 8.01 -5.83
CA THR A 77 -21.87 7.61 -4.43
C THR A 77 -22.06 6.09 -4.32
N ARG A 78 -20.99 5.37 -4.02
CA ARG A 78 -21.07 3.93 -3.75
C ARG A 78 -21.56 3.72 -2.31
N PRO A 79 -22.52 2.82 -2.04
CA PRO A 79 -22.90 2.50 -0.66
C PRO A 79 -21.68 1.94 0.09
N ALA A 80 -21.59 2.24 1.39
CA ALA A 80 -20.54 1.71 2.24
C ALA A 80 -20.54 0.17 2.16
N ARG A 81 -19.34 -0.42 2.04
CA ARG A 81 -19.19 -1.88 2.09
C ARG A 81 -19.76 -2.36 3.44
N PRO A 82 -20.63 -3.38 3.48
CA PRO A 82 -21.08 -3.94 4.74
C PRO A 82 -19.87 -4.43 5.56
N PRO A 83 -19.95 -4.39 6.90
CA PRO A 83 -18.88 -4.86 7.75
C PRO A 83 -18.51 -6.30 7.37
N VAL A 84 -17.22 -6.58 7.32
CA VAL A 84 -16.73 -7.94 7.09
C VAL A 84 -17.12 -8.75 8.32
N GLU A 85 -18.02 -9.71 8.16
CA GLU A 85 -18.39 -10.62 9.25
C GLU A 85 -17.19 -11.55 9.46
N GLU A 86 -16.49 -11.40 10.59
CA GLU A 86 -15.38 -12.28 10.97
C GLU A 86 -15.97 -13.68 11.23
N ALA A 87 -15.56 -14.67 10.42
CA ALA A 87 -15.92 -16.08 10.54
C ALA A 87 -14.80 -16.89 11.19
#